data_AF-A0A6M3KZR1-F1
#
_entry.id   AF-A0A6M3KZR1-F1
#
_cell.length_a   1.000
_cell.length_b   1.000
_cell.length_c   1.000
_cell.angle_alpha   90.00
_cell.angle_beta   90.00
_cell.angle_gamma   90.00
#
_symmetry.space_group_name_H-M   'P 1'
#
loop_
_entity.id
_entity.type
_entity.pdbx_description
1 polymer ?
#
loop_
_entity_poly.entity_id
_entity_poly.type
_entity_poly.pdbx_seq_one_letter_code
_entity_poly.pdbx_strand_id
1 'polypeptide(L)'
;MTKFLPKTIDVLGIRYKIIFPYIFTTKECIIGLHDAMKREIRLSAISTSSDKLPISQIHCTLLHEIIHALINVLYSNPPPEEIIEGLSFGLYQVLVDNPELYTKKIPPTVKVGGFIYKITHPHIFADDDNVSISASNMQERILIAEAGSLDFKFEKLTYAICNAVYYIYCGGRDGEDLHPHFDQALYNTIKTNGLAKLFRKYRGK
;
A
#
# COMPACT_ATOMS: atom_id res chain seq x y z
N MET A 1 18.58 3.43 -18.12
CA MET A 1 17.67 2.28 -17.86
C MET A 1 16.93 2.51 -16.54
N THR A 2 15.60 2.41 -16.56
CA THR A 2 14.62 2.65 -15.48
C THR A 2 14.59 1.53 -14.44
N LYS A 3 15.76 1.16 -13.88
CA LYS A 3 15.90 -0.01 -13.00
C LYS A 3 15.13 0.08 -11.66
N PHE A 4 14.50 1.23 -11.36
CA PHE A 4 13.76 1.49 -10.13
C PHE A 4 12.25 1.27 -10.25
N LEU A 5 11.76 0.91 -11.45
CA LEU A 5 10.37 0.51 -11.68
C LEU A 5 10.33 -0.88 -12.31
N PRO A 6 9.29 -1.69 -12.02
CA PRO A 6 9.05 -2.89 -12.80
C PRO A 6 8.53 -2.51 -14.20
N LYS A 7 8.71 -3.38 -15.19
CA LYS A 7 8.13 -3.16 -16.53
C LYS A 7 6.65 -3.54 -16.60
N THR A 8 6.22 -4.42 -15.71
CA THR A 8 4.85 -4.93 -15.60
C THR A 8 4.51 -5.17 -14.14
N ILE A 9 3.24 -5.06 -13.79
CA ILE A 9 2.72 -5.45 -12.47
C ILE A 9 1.53 -6.38 -12.65
N ASP A 10 1.46 -7.41 -11.81
CA ASP A 10 0.30 -8.29 -11.70
C ASP A 10 -0.63 -7.82 -10.58
N VAL A 11 -1.88 -7.51 -10.90
CA VAL A 11 -2.93 -7.11 -9.97
C VAL A 11 -4.08 -8.09 -10.09
N LEU A 12 -4.27 -8.97 -9.10
CA LEU A 12 -5.34 -9.99 -9.10
C LEU A 12 -5.37 -10.85 -10.38
N GLY A 13 -4.20 -11.22 -10.93
CA GLY A 13 -4.07 -12.00 -12.16
C GLY A 13 -4.14 -11.18 -13.44
N ILE A 14 -4.39 -9.86 -13.34
CA ILE A 14 -4.37 -8.94 -14.48
C ILE A 14 -2.98 -8.31 -14.58
N ARG A 15 -2.29 -8.56 -15.69
CA ARG A 15 -0.98 -7.98 -15.97
C ARG A 15 -1.09 -6.60 -16.60
N TYR A 16 -0.67 -5.58 -15.87
CA TYR A 16 -0.53 -4.20 -16.32
C TYR A 16 0.88 -3.92 -16.84
N LYS A 17 0.99 -3.17 -17.94
CA LYS A 17 2.25 -2.63 -18.45
C LYS A 17 2.56 -1.30 -17.78
N ILE A 18 3.78 -1.13 -17.28
CA ILE A 18 4.26 0.15 -16.74
C ILE A 18 4.92 0.95 -17.85
N ILE A 19 4.43 2.16 -18.10
CA ILE A 19 4.97 3.10 -19.08
C ILE A 19 5.62 4.26 -18.33
N PHE A 20 6.94 4.31 -18.37
CA PHE A 20 7.72 5.35 -17.74
C PHE A 20 9.02 5.65 -18.53
N PRO A 21 9.38 6.93 -18.75
CA PRO A 21 8.55 8.11 -18.48
C PRO A 21 7.39 8.21 -19.49
N TYR A 22 6.22 8.60 -19.03
CA TYR A 22 5.10 9.01 -19.87
C TYR A 22 4.98 10.53 -19.85
N ILE A 23 4.73 11.13 -21.01
CA ILE A 23 4.53 12.58 -21.15
C ILE A 23 3.03 12.80 -21.32
N PHE A 24 2.39 13.37 -20.29
CA PHE A 24 0.99 13.74 -20.36
C PHE A 24 0.85 15.02 -21.18
N THR A 25 -0.06 15.01 -22.16
CA THR A 25 -0.35 16.16 -23.03
C THR A 25 -1.50 17.03 -22.51
N THR A 26 -2.13 16.61 -21.41
CA THR A 26 -3.24 17.30 -20.77
C THR A 26 -2.76 18.51 -19.99
N LYS A 27 -3.58 19.55 -19.87
CA LYS A 27 -3.29 20.71 -18.99
C LYS A 27 -3.46 20.39 -17.50
N GLU A 28 -4.06 19.24 -17.19
CA GLU A 28 -4.26 18.77 -15.83
C GLU A 28 -2.95 18.26 -15.23
N CYS A 29 -2.81 18.50 -13.93
CA CYS A 29 -1.64 18.21 -13.11
C CYS A 29 -1.44 16.70 -12.85
N ILE A 30 -1.37 15.90 -13.91
CA ILE A 30 -1.36 14.44 -13.84
C ILE A 30 0.08 13.92 -13.86
N ILE A 31 0.46 13.17 -12.83
CA ILE A 31 1.77 12.49 -12.75
C ILE A 31 1.65 10.96 -12.80
N GLY A 32 0.43 10.42 -12.70
CA GLY A 32 0.10 9.00 -12.77
C GLY A 32 -1.24 8.79 -13.46
N LEU A 33 -1.42 7.66 -14.15
CA LEU A 33 -2.70 7.26 -14.71
C LEU A 33 -2.80 5.75 -14.85
N HIS A 34 -3.85 5.19 -14.27
CA HIS A 34 -4.34 3.84 -14.51
C HIS A 34 -5.33 3.83 -15.69
N ASP A 35 -5.05 2.98 -16.69
CA ASP A 35 -5.91 2.76 -17.85
C ASP A 35 -6.31 1.27 -17.87
N ALA A 36 -7.47 0.97 -17.28
CA ALA A 36 -7.99 -0.40 -17.14
C ALA A 36 -8.20 -1.09 -18.50
N MET A 37 -8.68 -0.33 -19.50
CA MET A 37 -9.01 -0.84 -20.82
C MET A 37 -7.77 -1.26 -21.59
N LYS A 38 -6.69 -0.47 -21.52
CA LYS A 38 -5.41 -0.81 -22.17
C LYS A 38 -4.50 -1.68 -21.30
N ARG A 39 -4.85 -1.87 -20.02
CA ARG A 39 -4.02 -2.54 -19.00
C ARG A 39 -2.65 -1.85 -18.88
N GLU A 40 -2.68 -0.53 -18.75
CA GLU A 40 -1.48 0.30 -18.62
C GLU A 40 -1.51 1.09 -17.31
N ILE A 41 -0.33 1.28 -16.73
CA ILE A 41 -0.08 2.29 -15.70
C ILE A 41 0.99 3.23 -16.26
N ARG A 42 0.65 4.50 -16.39
CA ARG A 42 1.50 5.53 -16.98
C ARG A 42 2.00 6.45 -15.88
N LEU A 43 3.30 6.73 -15.86
CA LEU A 43 3.93 7.52 -14.80
C LEU A 43 4.81 8.60 -15.42
N SER A 44 4.68 9.83 -14.94
CA SER A 44 5.54 10.95 -15.33
C SER A 44 6.88 10.91 -14.59
N ALA A 45 7.94 11.40 -15.25
CA ALA A 45 9.22 11.70 -14.58
C ALA A 45 9.33 13.15 -14.12
N ILE A 46 8.37 13.99 -14.49
CA ILE A 46 8.34 15.42 -14.19
C ILE A 46 7.06 15.79 -13.46
N SER A 47 7.18 16.76 -12.56
CA SER A 47 6.06 17.38 -11.87
C SER A 47 5.31 18.33 -12.82
N THR A 48 4.24 18.90 -12.28
CA THR A 48 3.44 19.95 -12.91
C THR A 48 4.23 21.23 -13.13
N SER A 49 5.25 21.50 -12.30
CA SER A 49 6.22 22.59 -12.44
C SER A 49 7.36 22.28 -13.43
N SER A 50 7.31 21.14 -14.13
CA SER A 50 8.39 20.64 -15.00
C SER A 50 9.68 20.25 -14.28
N ASP A 51 9.65 20.16 -12.95
CA ASP A 51 10.78 19.68 -12.16
C ASP A 51 10.85 18.15 -12.19
N LYS A 52 12.06 17.59 -12.10
CA LYS A 52 12.22 16.14 -12.03
C LYS A 52 11.65 15.61 -10.70
N LEU A 53 10.77 14.61 -10.78
CA LEU A 53 10.21 13.98 -9.59
C LEU A 53 11.28 13.13 -8.86
N PRO A 54 11.33 13.19 -7.51
CA PRO A 54 12.15 12.28 -6.74
C PRO A 54 11.65 10.83 -6.89
N ILE A 55 12.55 9.85 -6.79
CA ILE A 55 12.18 8.43 -6.97
C ILE A 55 11.09 8.00 -5.98
N SER A 56 11.15 8.50 -4.75
CA SER A 56 10.12 8.24 -3.74
C SER A 56 8.73 8.66 -4.20
N GLN A 57 8.60 9.83 -4.83
CA GLN A 57 7.31 10.30 -5.33
C GLN A 57 6.84 9.44 -6.50
N ILE A 58 7.74 9.01 -7.39
CA ILE A 58 7.39 8.08 -8.48
C ILE A 58 6.91 6.72 -7.92
N HIS A 59 7.50 6.23 -6.83
CA HIS A 59 7.05 5.01 -6.15
C HIS A 59 5.69 5.18 -5.46
N CYS A 60 5.45 6.33 -4.82
CA CYS A 60 4.12 6.65 -4.27
C CYS A 60 3.08 6.70 -5.39
N THR A 61 3.36 7.39 -6.50
CA THR A 61 2.46 7.43 -7.66
C THR A 61 2.21 6.04 -8.23
N LEU A 62 3.24 5.18 -8.32
CA LEU A 62 3.01 3.79 -8.73
C LEU A 62 2.06 3.04 -7.78
N LEU A 63 2.21 3.20 -6.46
CA LEU A 63 1.30 2.57 -5.49
C LEU A 63 -0.12 3.11 -5.63
N HIS A 64 -0.27 4.41 -5.81
CA HIS A 64 -1.54 5.08 -6.05
C HIS A 64 -2.28 4.46 -7.26
N GLU A 65 -1.59 4.31 -8.40
CA GLU A 65 -2.19 3.69 -9.59
C GLU A 65 -2.49 2.18 -9.42
N ILE A 66 -1.70 1.47 -8.60
CA ILE A 66 -2.00 0.08 -8.25
C ILE A 66 -3.27 -0.01 -7.40
N ILE A 67 -3.48 0.93 -6.48
CA ILE A 67 -4.69 0.99 -5.66
C ILE A 67 -5.91 1.25 -6.56
N HIS A 68 -5.82 2.17 -7.53
CA HIS A 68 -6.86 2.31 -8.56
C HIS A 68 -7.12 1.02 -9.32
N ALA A 69 -6.06 0.29 -9.72
CA ALA A 69 -6.22 -0.99 -10.40
C ALA A 69 -6.95 -2.03 -9.55
N LEU A 70 -6.66 -2.10 -8.25
CA LEU A 70 -7.36 -2.96 -7.30
C LEU A 70 -8.83 -2.53 -7.14
N ILE A 71 -9.07 -1.25 -6.95
CA ILE A 71 -10.41 -0.68 -6.75
C ILE A 71 -11.30 -0.96 -7.96
N ASN A 72 -10.77 -0.74 -9.18
CA ASN A 72 -11.48 -1.00 -10.43
C ASN A 72 -11.92 -2.47 -10.59
N VAL A 73 -11.25 -3.42 -9.92
CA VAL A 73 -11.62 -4.84 -9.94
C VAL A 73 -12.58 -5.19 -8.80
N LEU A 74 -12.36 -4.62 -7.62
CA LEU A 74 -13.02 -5.05 -6.38
C LEU A 74 -14.29 -4.25 -6.04
N TYR A 75 -14.43 -3.03 -6.54
CA TYR A 75 -15.49 -2.11 -6.14
C TYR A 75 -16.19 -1.48 -7.34
N SER A 76 -17.51 -1.29 -7.22
CA SER A 76 -18.29 -0.52 -8.19
C SER A 76 -18.21 0.99 -7.94
N ASN A 77 -17.94 1.40 -6.70
CA ASN A 77 -17.81 2.79 -6.29
C ASN A 77 -16.41 3.01 -5.71
N PRO A 78 -15.56 3.83 -6.35
CA PRO A 78 -14.24 4.12 -5.81
C PRO A 78 -14.34 5.00 -4.56
N PRO A 79 -13.43 4.84 -3.59
CA PRO A 79 -13.27 5.80 -2.50
C PRO A 79 -12.81 7.17 -3.04
N PRO A 80 -12.96 8.25 -2.25
CA PRO A 80 -12.39 9.55 -2.57
C PRO A 80 -10.89 9.49 -2.85
N GLU A 81 -10.43 10.35 -3.76
CA GLU A 81 -9.03 10.40 -4.21
C GLU A 81 -8.05 10.66 -3.06
N GLU A 82 -8.45 11.47 -2.09
CA GLU A 82 -7.64 11.82 -0.93
C GLU A 82 -7.31 10.58 -0.06
N ILE A 83 -8.23 9.61 -0.02
CA ILE A 83 -8.02 8.33 0.68
C ILE A 83 -6.99 7.50 -0.05
N ILE A 84 -7.08 7.42 -1.38
CA ILE A 84 -6.14 6.69 -2.23
C ILE A 84 -4.74 7.32 -2.13
N GLU A 85 -4.67 8.65 -2.17
CA GLU A 85 -3.45 9.42 -1.98
C GLU A 85 -2.82 9.12 -0.61
N GLY A 86 -3.56 9.31 0.48
CA GLY A 86 -3.08 9.04 1.84
C GLY A 86 -2.61 7.60 2.04
N LEU A 87 -3.38 6.64 1.52
CA LEU A 87 -3.02 5.22 1.56
C LEU A 87 -1.73 4.93 0.79
N SER A 88 -1.55 5.50 -0.40
CA SER A 88 -0.35 5.30 -1.21
C SER A 88 0.92 5.81 -0.52
N PHE A 89 0.86 6.98 0.13
CA PHE A 89 1.97 7.55 0.90
C PHE A 89 2.29 6.73 2.15
N GLY A 90 1.26 6.38 2.93
CA GLY A 90 1.44 5.58 4.14
C GLY A 90 2.02 4.20 3.82
N LEU A 91 1.52 3.53 2.78
CA LEU A 91 2.06 2.25 2.32
C LEU A 91 3.50 2.37 1.85
N TYR A 92 3.85 3.40 1.07
CA TYR A 92 5.23 3.61 0.66
C TYR A 92 6.16 3.73 1.88
N GLN A 93 5.78 4.57 2.85
CA GLN A 93 6.53 4.76 4.09
C GLN A 93 6.71 3.42 4.82
N VAL A 94 5.64 2.65 4.99
CA VAL A 94 5.68 1.33 5.62
C VAL A 94 6.65 0.39 4.92
N LEU A 95 6.55 0.27 3.60
CA LEU A 95 7.34 -0.64 2.78
C LEU A 95 8.84 -0.35 2.88
N VAL A 96 9.18 0.93 3.06
CA VAL A 96 10.56 1.42 3.04
C VAL A 96 11.17 1.52 4.44
N ASP A 97 10.37 1.84 5.45
CA ASP A 97 10.82 2.04 6.83
C ASP A 97 10.87 0.75 7.66
N ASN A 98 10.14 -0.30 7.25
CA ASN A 98 10.00 -1.53 8.06
C ASN A 98 10.52 -2.75 7.30
N PRO A 99 11.84 -2.87 7.09
CA PRO A 99 12.40 -3.95 6.29
C PRO A 99 12.12 -5.36 6.84
N GLU A 100 11.88 -5.47 8.13
CA GLU A 100 11.55 -6.67 8.89
C GLU A 100 10.16 -7.24 8.60
N LEU A 101 9.22 -6.43 8.07
CA LEU A 101 7.86 -6.86 7.70
C LEU A 101 7.80 -7.95 6.64
N TYR A 102 8.91 -8.24 5.95
CA TYR A 102 8.96 -9.25 4.90
C TYR A 102 9.96 -10.36 5.23
N THR A 103 10.25 -10.54 6.52
CA THR A 103 11.08 -11.65 7.03
C THR A 103 10.22 -12.84 7.43
N LYS A 104 10.81 -13.91 7.99
CA LYS A 104 10.03 -15.09 8.45
C LYS A 104 9.43 -14.91 9.85
N LYS A 105 9.47 -13.71 10.43
CA LYS A 105 9.04 -13.43 11.81
C LYS A 105 8.20 -12.16 11.83
N ILE A 106 7.18 -12.15 12.69
CA ILE A 106 6.44 -10.92 13.02
C ILE A 106 7.40 -10.01 13.80
N PRO A 107 7.59 -8.75 13.39
CA PRO A 107 8.46 -7.85 14.12
C PRO A 107 7.80 -7.39 15.42
N PRO A 108 8.59 -7.03 16.45
CA PRO A 108 8.04 -6.54 17.71
C PRO A 108 7.44 -5.13 17.58
N THR A 109 7.79 -4.40 16.54
CA THR A 109 7.30 -3.04 16.27
C THR A 109 7.15 -2.80 14.77
N VAL A 110 6.30 -1.84 14.41
CA VAL A 110 6.20 -1.32 13.03
C VAL A 110 5.99 0.19 13.08
N LYS A 111 6.65 0.92 12.19
CA LYS A 111 6.51 2.36 12.01
C LYS A 111 5.48 2.67 10.94
N VAL A 112 4.40 3.36 11.30
CA VAL A 112 3.30 3.74 10.39
C VAL A 112 2.98 5.22 10.60
N GLY A 113 3.01 6.01 9.52
CA GLY A 113 2.63 7.43 9.55
C GLY A 113 3.42 8.29 10.55
N GLY A 114 4.66 7.91 10.85
CA GLY A 114 5.51 8.59 11.85
C GLY A 114 5.42 8.03 13.27
N PHE A 115 4.43 7.20 13.58
CA PHE A 115 4.24 6.55 14.87
C PHE A 115 4.90 5.16 14.91
N ILE A 116 5.30 4.68 16.09
CA ILE A 116 5.87 3.35 16.28
C ILE A 116 4.87 2.49 17.05
N TYR A 117 4.27 1.53 16.37
CA TYR A 117 3.32 0.61 16.96
C TYR A 117 4.04 -0.60 17.54
N LYS A 118 3.73 -0.97 18.78
CA LYS A 118 4.14 -2.25 19.37
C LYS A 118 3.21 -3.37 18.88
N ILE A 119 3.80 -4.45 18.37
CA ILE A 119 3.05 -5.61 17.91
C ILE A 119 3.03 -6.66 19.01
N THR A 120 1.83 -7.03 19.47
CA THR A 120 1.63 -8.13 20.41
C THR A 120 1.14 -9.36 19.64
N HIS A 121 1.95 -10.41 19.59
CA HIS A 121 1.59 -11.69 19.00
C HIS A 121 2.26 -12.87 19.72
N PRO A 122 1.52 -13.96 20.02
CA PRO A 122 0.07 -14.08 19.90
C PRO A 122 -0.65 -13.23 20.96
N HIS A 123 -1.75 -12.59 20.58
CA HIS A 123 -2.67 -11.93 21.51
C HIS A 123 -3.94 -12.77 21.66
N ILE A 124 -4.42 -12.93 22.90
CA ILE A 124 -5.68 -13.62 23.20
C ILE A 124 -6.72 -12.54 23.48
N PHE A 125 -7.69 -12.38 22.57
CA PHE A 125 -8.81 -11.46 22.74
C PHE A 125 -9.82 -12.08 23.72
N ALA A 126 -10.27 -11.30 24.71
CA ALA A 126 -11.08 -11.82 25.81
C ALA A 126 -12.57 -12.02 25.43
N ASP A 127 -13.07 -11.27 24.43
CA ASP A 127 -14.52 -11.02 24.30
C ASP A 127 -15.12 -11.32 22.91
N ASP A 128 -14.34 -11.75 21.91
CA ASP A 128 -14.89 -12.10 20.59
C ASP A 128 -13.97 -13.05 19.81
N ASP A 129 -14.48 -14.26 19.54
CA ASP A 129 -13.79 -15.29 18.74
C ASP A 129 -13.55 -14.84 17.28
N ASN A 130 -14.21 -13.78 16.81
CA ASN A 130 -14.09 -13.27 15.45
C ASN A 130 -13.04 -12.15 15.30
N VAL A 131 -12.51 -11.60 16.40
CA VAL A 131 -11.48 -10.55 16.33
C VAL A 131 -10.13 -11.21 16.15
N SER A 132 -9.59 -11.06 14.92
CA SER A 132 -8.27 -11.56 14.58
C SER A 132 -7.18 -10.48 14.67
N ILE A 133 -7.58 -9.20 14.77
CA ILE A 133 -6.67 -8.06 14.80
C ILE A 133 -7.31 -6.81 15.38
N SER A 134 -6.52 -6.00 16.08
CA SER A 134 -6.91 -4.66 16.54
C SER A 134 -5.73 -3.71 16.40
N ALA A 135 -5.97 -2.50 15.87
CA ALA A 135 -4.98 -1.43 15.81
C ALA A 135 -5.55 -0.20 16.53
N SER A 136 -4.80 0.36 17.48
CA SER A 136 -5.20 1.56 18.21
C SER A 136 -4.13 2.63 18.07
N ASN A 137 -4.50 3.76 17.46
CA ASN A 137 -3.62 4.92 17.34
C ASN A 137 -3.37 5.57 18.70
N MET A 138 -4.36 5.60 19.59
CA MET A 138 -4.19 6.19 20.94
C MET A 138 -3.24 5.38 21.81
N GLN A 139 -3.14 4.07 21.61
CA GLN A 139 -2.31 3.17 22.41
C GLN A 139 -0.99 2.78 21.73
N GLU A 140 -0.79 3.19 20.47
CA GLU A 140 0.35 2.81 19.63
C GLU A 140 0.60 1.29 19.63
N ARG A 141 -0.49 0.52 19.48
CA ARG A 141 -0.46 -0.95 19.55
C ARG A 141 -1.20 -1.59 18.39
N ILE A 142 -0.62 -2.68 17.91
CA ILE A 142 -1.25 -3.63 16.99
C ILE A 142 -1.29 -4.98 17.71
N LEU A 143 -2.49 -5.52 17.88
CA LEU A 143 -2.75 -6.81 18.52
C LEU A 143 -3.11 -7.80 17.43
N ILE A 144 -2.40 -8.92 17.35
CA ILE A 144 -2.62 -9.95 16.32
C ILE A 144 -2.93 -11.26 17.01
N ALA A 145 -4.11 -11.81 16.74
CA ALA A 145 -4.51 -13.11 17.27
C ALA A 145 -3.52 -14.22 16.87
N GLU A 146 -3.52 -15.32 17.62
CA GLU A 146 -2.89 -16.53 17.13
C GLU A 146 -3.67 -17.05 15.93
N ALA A 147 -3.08 -16.97 14.74
CA ALA A 147 -3.71 -17.47 13.54
C ALA A 147 -2.69 -18.17 12.63
N GLY A 148 -3.15 -19.26 12.01
CA GLY A 148 -2.36 -20.35 11.43
C GLY A 148 -1.10 -19.97 10.62
N SER A 149 -1.15 -20.11 9.30
CA SER A 149 0.05 -20.07 8.44
C SER A 149 0.78 -18.72 8.50
N LEU A 150 2.08 -18.71 8.20
CA LEU A 150 2.87 -17.48 8.19
C LEU A 150 2.34 -16.43 7.19
N ASP A 151 1.74 -16.87 6.10
CA ASP A 151 1.13 -15.97 5.11
C ASP A 151 -0.11 -15.29 5.68
N PHE A 152 -0.95 -16.01 6.42
CA PHE A 152 -2.09 -15.43 7.13
C PHE A 152 -1.67 -14.34 8.12
N LYS A 153 -0.51 -14.51 8.76
CA LYS A 153 0.06 -13.51 9.68
C LYS A 153 0.45 -12.22 8.99
N PHE A 154 1.03 -12.29 7.79
CA PHE A 154 1.41 -11.10 7.01
C PHE A 154 0.23 -10.42 6.34
N GLU A 155 -0.79 -11.17 5.95
CA GLU A 155 -2.08 -10.65 5.49
C GLU A 155 -2.72 -9.80 6.60
N LYS A 156 -2.79 -10.35 7.81
CA LYS A 156 -3.29 -9.63 8.99
C LYS A 156 -2.44 -8.42 9.32
N LEU A 157 -1.12 -8.52 9.29
CA LEU A 157 -0.25 -7.36 9.53
C LEU A 157 -0.43 -6.27 8.47
N THR A 158 -0.60 -6.65 7.20
CA THR A 158 -0.90 -5.69 6.12
C THR A 158 -2.26 -5.04 6.34
N TYR A 159 -3.27 -5.79 6.75
CA TYR A 159 -4.58 -5.27 7.16
C TYR A 159 -4.45 -4.24 8.30
N ALA A 160 -3.77 -4.57 9.40
CA ALA A 160 -3.56 -3.61 10.49
C ALA A 160 -2.82 -2.35 10.04
N ILE A 161 -1.85 -2.50 9.15
CA ILE A 161 -1.11 -1.35 8.63
C ILE A 161 -1.99 -0.50 7.71
N CYS A 162 -2.78 -1.12 6.82
CA CYS A 162 -3.72 -0.39 5.97
C CYS A 162 -4.74 0.35 6.81
N ASN A 163 -5.30 -0.28 7.85
CA ASN A 163 -6.18 0.38 8.80
C ASN A 163 -5.46 1.51 9.56
N ALA A 164 -4.26 1.29 10.07
CA ALA A 164 -3.51 2.34 10.78
C ALA A 164 -3.22 3.54 9.86
N VAL A 165 -2.80 3.29 8.62
CA VAL A 165 -2.64 4.31 7.58
C VAL A 165 -3.98 5.01 7.31
N TYR A 166 -5.05 4.26 7.08
CA TYR A 166 -6.37 4.81 6.83
C TYR A 166 -6.84 5.72 7.98
N TYR A 167 -6.74 5.27 9.24
CA TYR A 167 -7.09 6.08 10.39
C TYR A 167 -6.23 7.35 10.52
N ILE A 168 -4.92 7.26 10.29
CA ILE A 168 -4.01 8.42 10.38
C ILE A 168 -4.32 9.46 9.32
N TYR A 169 -4.52 9.03 8.07
CA TYR A 169 -4.61 9.94 6.93
C TYR A 169 -6.05 10.32 6.56
N CYS A 170 -7.04 9.48 6.87
CA CYS A 170 -8.43 9.63 6.44
C CYS A 170 -9.38 9.92 7.61
N GLY A 171 -8.89 9.88 8.86
CA GLY A 171 -9.66 10.28 10.04
C GLY A 171 -10.70 9.26 10.51
N GLY A 172 -10.63 8.00 10.05
CA GLY A 172 -11.45 6.90 10.58
C GLY A 172 -12.94 7.04 10.28
N ARG A 173 -13.31 7.34 9.04
CA ARG A 173 -14.72 7.43 8.65
C ARG A 173 -15.37 6.05 8.69
N ASP A 174 -16.23 5.84 9.68
CA ASP A 174 -16.99 4.60 9.84
C ASP A 174 -17.74 4.24 8.54
N GLY A 175 -17.53 3.02 8.04
CA GLY A 175 -18.24 2.48 6.86
C GLY A 175 -17.60 2.75 5.50
N GLU A 176 -16.48 3.49 5.43
CA GLU A 176 -15.71 3.72 4.20
C GLU A 176 -14.42 2.87 4.12
N ASP A 177 -14.25 1.90 5.02
CA ASP A 177 -13.10 0.99 5.03
C ASP A 177 -13.07 0.12 3.77
N LEU A 178 -11.90 0.06 3.13
CA LEU A 178 -11.62 -0.88 2.07
C LEU A 178 -11.56 -2.29 2.67
N HIS A 179 -12.71 -2.97 2.68
CA HIS A 179 -13.01 -4.32 3.18
C HIS A 179 -11.85 -5.34 3.06
N PRO A 180 -11.75 -6.38 3.92
CA PRO A 180 -10.65 -7.38 3.96
C PRO A 180 -10.22 -8.02 2.63
N HIS A 181 -11.05 -8.01 1.59
CA HIS A 181 -10.66 -8.46 0.25
C HIS A 181 -9.62 -7.54 -0.40
N PHE A 182 -9.72 -6.23 -0.16
CA PHE A 182 -8.75 -5.26 -0.65
C PHE A 182 -7.39 -5.43 0.00
N ASP A 183 -7.32 -5.55 1.32
CA ASP A 183 -6.04 -5.69 2.04
C ASP A 183 -5.31 -6.95 1.62
N GLN A 184 -6.06 -8.05 1.46
CA GLN A 184 -5.54 -9.30 0.95
C GLN A 184 -5.00 -9.16 -0.48
N ALA A 185 -5.76 -8.50 -1.35
CA ALA A 185 -5.38 -8.27 -2.74
C ALA A 185 -4.15 -7.36 -2.85
N LEU A 186 -4.08 -6.33 -2.02
CA LEU A 186 -2.96 -5.40 -1.93
C LEU A 186 -1.70 -6.10 -1.44
N TYR A 187 -1.79 -6.88 -0.35
CA TYR A 187 -0.68 -7.69 0.15
C TYR A 187 -0.13 -8.61 -0.95
N ASN A 188 -1.02 -9.36 -1.61
CA ASN A 188 -0.65 -10.29 -2.67
C ASN A 188 0.00 -9.56 -3.86
N THR A 189 -0.51 -8.38 -4.22
CA THR A 189 0.06 -7.54 -5.28
C THR A 189 1.46 -7.06 -4.91
N ILE A 190 1.66 -6.55 -3.69
CA ILE A 190 2.98 -6.10 -3.20
C ILE A 190 3.98 -7.27 -3.18
N LYS A 191 3.57 -8.42 -2.63
CA LYS A 191 4.41 -9.62 -2.50
C LYS A 191 4.81 -10.19 -3.86
N THR A 192 3.84 -10.44 -4.72
CA THR A 192 4.04 -11.07 -6.04
C THR A 192 4.96 -10.24 -6.93
N ASN A 193 4.83 -8.91 -6.88
CA ASN A 193 5.63 -8.00 -7.69
C ASN A 193 6.95 -7.59 -7.03
N GLY A 194 7.23 -8.06 -5.81
CA GLY A 194 8.46 -7.74 -5.08
C GLY A 194 8.64 -6.25 -4.80
N LEU A 195 7.54 -5.49 -4.67
CA LEU A 195 7.57 -4.02 -4.57
C LEU A 195 8.32 -3.55 -3.33
N ALA A 196 8.12 -4.19 -2.18
CA ALA A 196 8.84 -3.88 -0.95
C ALA A 196 10.37 -3.96 -1.11
N LYS A 197 10.87 -5.00 -1.80
CA LYS A 197 12.30 -5.15 -2.08
C LYS A 197 12.79 -4.09 -3.07
N LEU A 198 11.98 -3.79 -4.08
CA LEU A 198 12.31 -2.79 -5.10
C LEU A 198 12.41 -1.39 -4.50
N PHE A 199 11.40 -0.92 -3.76
CA PHE A 199 11.35 0.44 -3.22
C PHE A 199 12.49 0.69 -2.25
N ARG A 200 12.74 -0.25 -1.32
CA ARG A 200 13.89 -0.17 -0.40
C ARG A 200 15.24 -0.02 -1.11
N LYS A 201 15.46 -0.73 -2.22
CA LYS A 201 16.72 -0.67 -2.98
C LYS A 201 17.03 0.73 -3.53
N TYR A 202 16.01 1.56 -3.73
CA TYR A 202 16.14 2.91 -4.29
C TYR A 202 15.72 4.01 -3.33
N ARG A 203 15.53 3.71 -2.05
CA ARG A 203 15.35 4.73 -1.02
C ARG A 203 16.53 5.70 -1.02
N GLY A 204 16.26 7.01 -1.12
CA GLY A 204 17.26 8.08 -1.04
C GLY A 204 18.11 8.28 -2.31
N LYS A 205 17.71 7.71 -3.45
CA LYS A 205 18.34 7.94 -4.77
C LYS A 205 17.44 8.82 -5.64
#